data_AF-A0AAW0WAD0-F1
#
_entry.id   AF-A0AAW0WAD0-F1
#
_cell.length_a   1.000
_cell.length_b   1.000
_cell.length_c   1.000
_cell.angle_alpha   90.00
_cell.angle_beta   90.00
_cell.angle_gamma   90.00
#
_symmetry.space_group_name_H-M   'P 1'
#
loop_
_entity.id
_entity.type
_entity.pdbx_description
1 polymer ?
#
loop_
_entity_poly.entity_id
_entity_poly.type
_entity_poly.pdbx_seq_one_letter_code
_entity_poly.pdbx_strand_id
1 'polypeptide(L)'
;TKHSTPPLSGRLAELVGARLVFGGALVTASCITFFIPLAARSSSGALIAVRVLLGLSEGATFPSTHALLATWAPPLERSVLSTIIYAGSQAGTIVAFPLSAAIIDGLGWEAVFYIEACMTLVWCLAWFLVVADTPDKDTHMTQVEKDYITASLADSKDKKTSPVPWRSALTSLPFWAILVAGLGNNWGFYTLLTDLPLYIKNMLHQDIKSVSFTLYILTLPLPPHTHIHARSITTVNNSSILQALS
;
A
#
# COMPACT_ATOMS: atom_id res chain seq x y z
N THR A 1 -6.42 -16.04 -35.61
CA THR A 1 -7.54 -15.50 -34.82
C THR A 1 -7.52 -16.06 -33.41
N LYS A 2 -6.88 -15.38 -32.45
CA LYS A 2 -7.08 -15.63 -31.01
C LYS A 2 -6.72 -14.34 -30.27
N HIS A 3 -7.74 -13.52 -30.04
CA HIS A 3 -7.68 -12.31 -29.22
C HIS A 3 -7.48 -12.73 -27.76
N SER A 4 -6.24 -12.77 -27.30
CA SER A 4 -5.92 -13.05 -25.90
C SER A 4 -5.88 -11.74 -25.11
N THR A 5 -6.83 -11.58 -24.20
CA THR A 5 -7.03 -10.48 -23.25
C THR A 5 -5.81 -10.27 -22.34
N PRO A 6 -5.18 -9.07 -22.23
CA PRO A 6 -4.37 -8.66 -21.07
C PRO A 6 -5.02 -9.03 -19.71
N PRO A 7 -4.27 -8.99 -18.57
CA PRO A 7 -4.78 -9.44 -17.28
C PRO A 7 -6.06 -8.66 -16.98
N LEU A 8 -7.07 -9.25 -16.32
CA LEU A 8 -8.38 -8.60 -16.19
C LEU A 8 -8.26 -7.12 -15.73
N SER A 9 -7.37 -6.86 -14.77
CA SER A 9 -7.02 -5.52 -14.27
C SER A 9 -6.28 -4.65 -15.31
N GLY A 10 -5.33 -5.19 -16.06
CA GLY A 10 -4.62 -4.49 -17.13
C GLY A 10 -5.49 -4.21 -18.36
N ARG A 11 -6.40 -5.12 -18.73
CA ARG A 11 -7.40 -4.88 -19.79
C ARG A 11 -8.47 -3.88 -19.37
N LEU A 12 -8.89 -3.93 -18.11
CA LEU A 12 -9.78 -2.90 -17.56
C LEU A 12 -9.08 -1.54 -17.55
N ALA A 13 -7.81 -1.45 -17.17
CA ALA A 13 -7.05 -0.21 -17.24
C ALA A 13 -6.86 0.29 -18.69
N GLU A 14 -6.66 -0.60 -19.66
CA GLU A 14 -6.54 -0.26 -21.10
C GLU A 14 -7.88 0.13 -21.75
N LEU A 15 -9.01 -0.47 -21.34
CA LEU A 15 -10.33 -0.27 -21.97
C LEU A 15 -11.21 0.77 -21.26
N VAL A 16 -11.10 0.88 -19.94
CA VAL A 16 -11.92 1.75 -19.08
C VAL A 16 -11.13 2.98 -18.62
N GLY A 17 -9.79 2.95 -18.71
CA GLY A 17 -8.93 4.05 -18.25
C GLY A 17 -8.49 3.83 -16.80
N ALA A 18 -7.19 3.98 -16.55
CA ALA A 18 -6.58 3.72 -15.25
C ALA A 18 -7.16 4.62 -14.13
N ARG A 19 -7.61 5.85 -14.47
CA ARG A 19 -8.26 6.78 -13.53
C ARG A 19 -9.58 6.22 -13.01
N LEU A 20 -10.41 5.68 -13.91
CA LEU A 20 -11.72 5.13 -13.57
C LEU A 20 -11.60 3.84 -12.77
N VAL A 21 -10.64 2.97 -13.12
CA VAL A 21 -10.41 1.73 -12.37
C VAL A 21 -9.90 2.05 -10.96
N PHE A 22 -8.93 2.95 -10.81
CA PHE A 22 -8.41 3.35 -9.50
C PHE A 22 -9.49 4.02 -8.63
N GLY A 23 -10.17 5.04 -9.16
CA GLY A 23 -11.20 5.76 -8.43
C GLY A 23 -12.43 4.89 -8.14
N GLY A 24 -12.84 4.04 -9.09
CA GLY A 24 -13.95 3.11 -8.91
C GLY A 24 -13.66 2.04 -7.85
N ALA A 25 -12.44 1.50 -7.81
CA ALA A 25 -11.98 0.60 -6.77
C ALA A 25 -12.07 1.25 -5.37
N LEU A 26 -11.64 2.51 -5.23
CA LEU A 26 -11.75 3.24 -3.96
C LEU A 26 -13.18 3.56 -3.56
N VAL A 27 -14.05 3.97 -4.50
CA VAL A 27 -15.46 4.23 -4.21
C VAL A 27 -16.16 2.95 -3.75
N THR A 28 -15.96 1.84 -4.47
CA THR A 28 -16.53 0.54 -4.10
C THR A 28 -16.00 0.05 -2.75
N ALA A 29 -14.70 0.14 -2.50
CA ALA A 29 -14.10 -0.18 -1.21
C ALA A 29 -14.66 0.68 -0.07
N SER A 30 -14.88 1.98 -0.30
CA SER A 30 -15.46 2.90 0.68
C SER A 30 -16.90 2.54 1.02
N CYS A 31 -17.72 2.23 0.01
CA CYS A 31 -19.09 1.77 0.23
C CYS A 31 -19.11 0.46 1.03
N ILE A 32 -18.26 -0.50 0.69
CA ILE A 32 -18.15 -1.77 1.42
C ILE A 32 -17.72 -1.52 2.87
N THR A 33 -16.75 -0.62 3.08
CA THR A 33 -16.24 -0.22 4.39
C THR A 33 -17.34 0.38 5.28
N PHE A 34 -18.19 1.22 4.71
CA PHE A 34 -19.34 1.79 5.39
C PHE A 34 -20.31 0.71 5.93
N PHE A 35 -20.47 -0.42 5.23
CA PHE A 35 -21.34 -1.52 5.66
C PHE A 35 -20.69 -2.50 6.65
N ILE A 36 -19.38 -2.39 6.93
CA ILE A 36 -18.67 -3.31 7.83
C ILE A 36 -19.31 -3.38 9.23
N PRO A 37 -19.64 -2.26 9.91
CA PRO A 37 -20.25 -2.33 11.25
C PRO A 37 -21.60 -3.05 11.25
N LEU A 38 -22.42 -2.84 10.22
CA LEU A 38 -23.72 -3.50 10.08
C LEU A 38 -23.56 -5.02 9.85
N ALA A 39 -22.61 -5.41 9.00
CA ALA A 39 -22.30 -6.81 8.75
C ALA A 39 -21.75 -7.51 10.00
N ALA A 40 -20.90 -6.84 10.77
CA ALA A 40 -20.34 -7.35 12.02
C ALA A 40 -21.41 -7.62 13.08
N ARG A 41 -22.46 -6.78 13.16
CA ARG A 41 -23.60 -6.98 14.07
C ARG A 41 -24.53 -8.12 13.64
N SER A 42 -24.61 -8.40 12.34
CA SER A 42 -25.54 -9.41 11.80
C SER A 42 -25.02 -10.83 11.99
N SER A 43 -23.84 -11.14 11.46
CA SER A 43 -23.23 -12.48 11.59
C SER A 43 -21.75 -12.47 11.21
N SER A 44 -20.98 -13.42 11.78
CA SER A 44 -19.58 -13.63 11.40
C SER A 44 -19.43 -13.97 9.91
N GLY A 45 -20.39 -14.70 9.33
CA GLY A 45 -20.40 -15.02 7.89
C GLY A 45 -20.56 -13.77 7.01
N ALA A 46 -21.44 -12.84 7.38
CA ALA A 46 -21.60 -11.58 6.69
C ALA A 46 -20.33 -10.72 6.76
N LEU A 47 -19.66 -10.68 7.92
CA LEU A 47 -18.39 -9.98 8.06
C LEU A 47 -17.29 -10.56 7.15
N ILE A 48 -17.18 -11.88 7.07
CA ILE A 48 -16.23 -12.56 6.17
C ILE A 48 -16.54 -12.21 4.71
N ALA A 49 -17.82 -12.25 4.30
CA ALA A 49 -18.22 -11.92 2.95
C ALA A 49 -17.84 -10.47 2.58
N VAL A 50 -18.12 -9.51 3.45
CA VAL A 50 -17.76 -8.09 3.24
C VAL A 50 -16.24 -7.90 3.17
N ARG A 51 -15.46 -8.64 3.96
CA ARG A 51 -13.99 -8.61 3.88
C ARG A 51 -13.44 -9.17 2.57
N VAL A 52 -14.03 -10.25 2.06
CA VAL A 52 -13.65 -10.79 0.74
C VAL A 52 -13.97 -9.78 -0.35
N LEU A 53 -15.14 -9.17 -0.31
CA LEU A 53 -15.53 -8.13 -1.27
C LEU A 53 -14.60 -6.92 -1.21
N LEU A 54 -14.23 -6.47 -0.01
CA LEU A 54 -13.29 -5.36 0.17
C LEU A 54 -11.94 -5.68 -0.49
N GLY A 55 -11.38 -6.86 -0.23
CA GLY A 55 -10.10 -7.29 -0.82
C GLY A 55 -10.16 -7.41 -2.35
N LEU A 56 -11.28 -7.90 -2.90
CA LEU A 56 -11.49 -7.94 -4.36
C LEU A 56 -11.55 -6.54 -4.97
N SER A 57 -12.13 -5.57 -4.25
CA SER A 57 -12.26 -4.18 -4.70
C SER A 57 -10.90 -3.50 -4.77
N GLU A 58 -10.09 -3.63 -3.71
CA GLU A 58 -8.78 -2.99 -3.61
C GLU A 58 -7.68 -3.68 -4.42
N GLY A 59 -7.90 -4.93 -4.85
CA GLY A 59 -6.91 -5.68 -5.63
C GLY A 59 -6.51 -5.04 -6.96
N ALA A 60 -7.35 -4.15 -7.50
CA ALA A 60 -7.06 -3.40 -8.72
C ALA A 60 -6.28 -2.09 -8.49
N THR A 61 -6.09 -1.65 -7.25
CA THR A 61 -5.50 -0.34 -6.92
C THR A 61 -4.06 -0.24 -7.40
N PHE A 62 -3.17 -1.12 -6.94
CA PHE A 62 -1.75 -1.12 -7.36
C PHE A 62 -1.51 -1.25 -8.87
N PRO A 63 -2.15 -2.20 -9.61
CA PRO A 63 -1.95 -2.28 -11.04
C PRO A 63 -2.49 -1.04 -11.78
N SER A 64 -3.58 -0.44 -11.30
CA SER A 64 -4.11 0.80 -11.88
C SER A 64 -3.18 1.99 -11.65
N THR A 65 -2.58 2.10 -10.47
CA THR A 65 -1.56 3.11 -10.17
C THR A 65 -0.37 2.98 -11.11
N HIS A 66 0.13 1.76 -11.33
CA HIS A 66 1.23 1.51 -12.26
C HIS A 66 0.85 1.78 -13.72
N ALA A 67 -0.37 1.49 -14.13
CA ALA A 67 -0.88 1.81 -15.46
C ALA A 67 -0.99 3.33 -15.68
N LEU A 68 -1.46 4.08 -14.67
CA LEU A 68 -1.51 5.53 -14.70
C LEU A 68 -0.09 6.11 -14.77
N LEU A 69 0.80 5.61 -13.92
CA LEU A 69 2.20 6.04 -13.91
C LEU A 69 2.91 5.73 -15.23
N ALA A 70 2.58 4.63 -15.89
CA ALA A 70 3.14 4.31 -17.19
C ALA A 70 2.74 5.30 -18.30
N THR A 71 1.59 5.97 -18.13
CA THR A 71 1.04 6.94 -19.08
C THR A 71 1.51 8.37 -18.79
N TRP A 72 1.79 8.68 -17.53
CA TRP A 72 2.12 10.04 -17.08
C TRP A 72 3.62 10.25 -16.79
N ALA A 73 4.35 9.22 -16.37
CA ALA A 73 5.74 9.35 -15.99
C ALA A 73 6.71 9.06 -17.15
N PRO A 74 7.62 9.99 -17.48
CA PRO A 74 8.78 9.72 -18.31
C PRO A 74 9.59 8.53 -17.76
N PRO A 75 10.20 7.69 -18.62
CA PRO A 75 10.91 6.48 -18.17
C PRO A 75 12.00 6.73 -17.13
N LEU A 76 12.71 7.86 -17.23
CA LEU A 76 13.81 8.22 -16.31
C LEU A 76 13.31 8.63 -14.91
N GLU A 77 12.10 9.17 -14.80
CA GLU A 77 11.54 9.71 -13.55
C GLU A 77 10.56 8.74 -12.87
N ARG A 78 10.11 7.71 -13.60
CA ARG A 78 9.11 6.74 -13.14
C ARG A 78 9.44 6.08 -11.81
N SER A 79 10.70 5.73 -11.58
CA SER A 79 11.12 5.10 -10.32
C SER A 79 10.98 6.05 -9.14
N VAL A 80 11.35 7.33 -9.30
CA VAL A 80 11.23 8.35 -8.26
C VAL A 80 9.76 8.59 -7.90
N LEU A 81 8.91 8.74 -8.92
CA LEU A 81 7.47 8.91 -8.72
C LEU A 81 6.84 7.69 -8.04
N SER A 82 7.25 6.47 -8.41
CA SER A 82 6.81 5.24 -7.73
C SER A 82 7.20 5.26 -6.25
N THR A 83 8.44 5.64 -5.92
CA THR A 83 8.92 5.72 -4.54
C THR A 83 8.12 6.75 -3.73
N ILE A 84 7.79 7.90 -4.30
CA ILE A 84 6.96 8.92 -3.64
C ILE A 84 5.55 8.37 -3.34
N ILE A 85 4.94 7.68 -4.31
CA ILE A 85 3.62 7.04 -4.12
C ILE A 85 3.66 6.02 -2.96
N TYR A 86 4.67 5.14 -2.95
CA TYR A 86 4.82 4.16 -1.88
C TYR A 86 5.13 4.79 -0.52
N ALA A 87 5.94 5.85 -0.48
CA ALA A 87 6.19 6.61 0.75
C ALA A 87 4.89 7.24 1.28
N GLY A 88 4.04 7.76 0.39
CA GLY A 88 2.70 8.27 0.75
C GLY A 88 1.82 7.21 1.41
N SER A 89 1.81 5.97 0.89
CA SER A 89 1.07 4.85 1.49
C SER A 89 1.53 4.55 2.93
N GLN A 90 2.85 4.56 3.17
CA GLN A 90 3.39 4.33 4.50
C GLN A 90 3.09 5.49 5.45
N ALA A 91 3.23 6.73 4.98
CA ALA A 91 2.90 7.92 5.75
C ALA A 91 1.42 7.96 6.15
N GLY A 92 0.52 7.60 5.23
CA GLY A 92 -0.91 7.48 5.49
C GLY A 92 -1.20 6.47 6.61
N THR A 93 -0.54 5.31 6.61
CA THR A 93 -0.69 4.29 7.66
C THR A 93 -0.25 4.81 9.03
N ILE A 94 0.86 5.55 9.08
CA ILE A 94 1.40 6.13 10.33
C ILE A 94 0.41 7.14 10.94
N VAL A 95 -0.33 7.88 10.12
CA VAL A 95 -1.33 8.85 10.59
C VAL A 95 -2.67 8.17 10.89
N ALA A 96 -3.08 7.20 10.06
CA ALA A 96 -4.37 6.53 10.16
C ALA A 96 -4.51 5.71 11.45
N PHE A 97 -3.45 5.03 11.91
CA PHE A 97 -3.53 4.21 13.13
C PHE A 97 -3.79 5.03 14.42
N PRO A 98 -3.02 6.09 14.75
CA PRO A 98 -3.34 6.94 15.90
C PRO A 98 -4.69 7.65 15.75
N LEU A 99 -5.05 8.09 14.54
CA LEU A 99 -6.34 8.73 14.29
C LEU A 99 -7.50 7.77 14.57
N SER A 100 -7.39 6.54 14.06
CA SER A 100 -8.35 5.47 14.33
C SER A 100 -8.47 5.17 15.82
N ALA A 101 -7.34 5.08 16.53
CA ALA A 101 -7.34 4.87 17.99
C ALA A 101 -8.06 5.99 18.74
N ALA A 102 -7.79 7.25 18.42
CA ALA A 102 -8.44 8.40 19.03
C ALA A 102 -9.97 8.43 18.75
N ILE A 103 -10.38 8.04 17.54
CA ILE A 103 -11.82 7.93 17.19
C ILE A 103 -12.48 6.80 17.99
N ILE A 104 -11.81 5.65 18.13
CA ILE A 104 -12.33 4.50 18.91
C ILE A 104 -12.59 4.92 20.36
N ASP A 105 -11.65 5.63 20.98
CA ASP A 105 -11.75 6.03 22.38
C ASP A 105 -12.89 7.02 22.64
N GLY A 106 -13.21 7.89 21.67
CA GLY A 106 -14.27 8.90 21.81
C GLY A 106 -15.65 8.48 21.32
N LEU A 107 -15.72 7.85 20.13
CA LEU A 107 -16.96 7.61 19.37
C LEU A 107 -17.26 6.12 19.18
N GLY A 108 -16.37 5.24 19.64
CA GLY A 108 -16.47 3.79 19.48
C GLY A 108 -15.91 3.30 18.14
N TRP A 109 -15.75 1.99 18.04
CA TRP A 109 -15.06 1.33 16.93
C TRP A 109 -15.79 1.45 15.58
N GLU A 110 -17.11 1.54 15.60
CA GLU A 110 -17.94 1.64 14.40
C GLU A 110 -17.74 2.98 13.68
N ALA A 111 -17.49 4.05 14.43
CA ALA A 111 -17.30 5.40 13.91
C ALA A 111 -16.09 5.51 12.98
N VAL A 112 -15.03 4.73 13.23
CA VAL A 112 -13.83 4.70 12.37
C VAL A 112 -14.21 4.33 10.94
N PHE A 113 -15.02 3.29 10.76
CA PHE A 113 -15.42 2.80 9.44
C PHE A 113 -16.25 3.85 8.68
N TYR A 114 -17.16 4.54 9.37
CA TYR A 114 -17.98 5.58 8.75
C TYR A 114 -17.14 6.82 8.39
N ILE A 115 -16.25 7.28 9.27
CA ILE A 115 -15.44 8.47 9.05
C ILE A 115 -14.42 8.23 7.92
N GLU A 116 -13.70 7.11 7.94
CA GLU A 116 -12.70 6.75 6.92
C GLU A 116 -13.37 6.54 5.55
N ALA A 117 -14.53 5.89 5.50
CA ALA A 117 -15.29 5.72 4.26
C ALA A 117 -15.73 7.07 3.67
N CYS A 118 -16.26 7.97 4.49
CA CYS A 118 -16.66 9.31 4.06
C CYS A 118 -15.46 10.14 3.58
N MET A 119 -14.35 10.12 4.32
CA MET A 119 -13.12 10.81 3.95
C MET A 119 -12.59 10.31 2.60
N THR A 120 -12.61 9.00 2.38
CA THR A 120 -12.18 8.40 1.11
C THR A 120 -13.10 8.77 -0.03
N LEU A 121 -14.43 8.85 0.19
CA LEU A 121 -15.37 9.31 -0.84
C LEU A 121 -15.16 10.79 -1.21
N VAL A 122 -14.88 11.65 -0.23
CA VAL A 122 -14.54 13.06 -0.49
C VAL A 122 -13.25 13.17 -1.30
N TRP A 123 -12.24 12.36 -0.95
CA TRP A 123 -11.00 12.28 -1.74
C TRP A 123 -11.25 11.76 -3.16
N CYS A 124 -12.10 10.74 -3.33
CA CYS A 124 -12.48 10.22 -4.64
C CYS A 124 -13.17 11.29 -5.50
N LEU A 125 -14.00 12.14 -4.89
CA LEU A 125 -14.61 13.25 -5.61
C LEU A 125 -13.53 14.21 -6.14
N ALA A 126 -12.56 14.58 -5.31
CA ALA A 126 -11.42 15.39 -5.75
C ALA A 126 -10.62 14.68 -6.87
N TRP A 127 -10.38 13.37 -6.74
CA TRP A 127 -9.70 12.56 -7.76
C TRP A 127 -10.40 12.64 -9.12
N PHE A 128 -11.73 12.48 -9.15
CA PHE A 128 -12.49 12.58 -10.40
C PHE A 128 -12.65 14.01 -10.92
N LEU A 129 -12.33 15.05 -10.15
CA LEU A 129 -12.33 16.42 -10.65
C LEU A 129 -10.96 16.83 -11.19
N VAL A 130 -9.87 16.39 -10.55
CA VAL A 130 -8.52 16.86 -10.83
C VAL A 130 -7.75 15.99 -11.81
N VAL A 131 -7.84 14.66 -11.71
CA VAL A 131 -6.95 13.76 -12.47
C VAL A 131 -7.52 13.48 -13.84
N ALA A 132 -6.71 13.49 -14.90
CA ALA A 132 -7.10 13.06 -16.25
C ALA A 132 -6.54 11.67 -16.59
N ASP A 133 -7.21 10.91 -17.48
CA ASP A 133 -6.72 9.59 -17.91
C ASP A 133 -5.45 9.67 -18.77
N THR A 134 -5.35 10.73 -19.58
CA THR A 134 -4.24 10.93 -20.52
C THR A 134 -3.78 12.38 -20.49
N PRO A 135 -2.48 12.65 -20.68
CA PRO A 135 -1.95 14.01 -20.79
C PRO A 135 -2.71 14.85 -21.84
N ASP A 136 -3.17 14.24 -22.93
CA ASP A 136 -3.95 14.95 -23.95
C ASP A 136 -5.29 15.52 -23.51
N LYS A 137 -5.90 14.95 -22.47
CA LYS A 137 -7.21 15.34 -21.95
C LYS A 137 -7.10 16.26 -20.74
N ASP A 138 -5.89 16.52 -20.27
CA ASP A 138 -5.68 17.41 -19.16
C ASP A 138 -5.80 18.88 -19.61
N THR A 139 -6.59 19.65 -18.88
CA THR A 139 -6.82 21.08 -19.13
C THR A 139 -5.87 21.97 -18.34
N HIS A 140 -5.18 21.43 -17.33
CA HIS A 140 -4.27 22.18 -16.45
C HIS A 140 -2.80 22.10 -16.89
N MET A 141 -2.47 21.25 -17.86
CA MET A 141 -1.09 20.99 -18.27
C MET A 141 -0.57 22.01 -19.30
N THR A 142 0.69 22.41 -19.15
CA THR A 142 1.36 23.32 -20.07
C THR A 142 1.77 22.59 -21.35
N GLN A 143 1.70 23.25 -22.52
CA GLN A 143 2.07 22.64 -23.80
C GLN A 143 3.51 22.09 -23.81
N VAL A 144 4.45 22.79 -23.17
CA VAL A 144 5.86 22.35 -23.04
C VAL A 144 5.98 21.01 -22.32
N GLU A 145 5.24 20.83 -21.23
CA GLU A 145 5.23 19.59 -20.44
C GLU A 145 4.58 18.45 -21.22
N LYS A 146 3.47 18.76 -21.91
CA LYS A 146 2.78 17.82 -22.78
C LYS A 146 3.70 17.27 -23.87
N ASP A 147 4.44 18.14 -24.53
CA ASP A 147 5.36 17.77 -25.60
C ASP A 147 6.54 16.94 -25.06
N TYR A 148 7.06 17.27 -23.87
CA TYR A 148 8.12 16.52 -23.20
C TYR A 148 7.68 15.09 -22.85
N ILE A 149 6.51 14.92 -22.23
CA ILE A 149 5.95 13.61 -21.87
C ILE A 149 5.68 12.79 -23.14
N THR A 150 5.06 13.40 -24.15
CA THR A 150 4.71 12.71 -25.40
C THR A 150 5.95 12.26 -26.16
N ALA A 151 6.98 13.11 -26.25
CA ALA A 151 8.26 12.76 -26.87
C ALA A 151 8.97 11.64 -26.11
N SER A 152 9.01 11.70 -24.78
CA SER A 152 9.64 10.68 -23.92
C SER A 152 8.93 9.32 -24.00
N LEU A 153 7.62 9.32 -24.22
CA LEU A 153 6.81 8.10 -24.38
C LEU A 153 6.81 7.56 -25.81
N ALA A 154 7.05 8.39 -26.82
CA ALA A 154 7.13 7.98 -28.22
C ALA A 154 8.25 6.95 -28.43
N ASP A 155 9.40 7.15 -27.79
CA ASP A 155 10.54 6.21 -27.80
C ASP A 155 10.20 4.84 -27.19
N SER A 156 9.16 4.78 -26.35
CA SER A 156 8.66 3.54 -25.74
C SER A 156 7.50 2.89 -26.51
N LYS A 157 6.81 3.62 -27.41
CA LYS A 157 5.61 3.15 -28.15
C LYS A 157 5.93 2.31 -29.38
N ASP A 158 7.17 2.28 -29.87
CA ASP A 158 7.55 1.52 -31.08
C ASP A 158 7.50 -0.02 -30.90
N LYS A 159 7.32 -0.49 -29.67
CA LYS A 159 7.00 -1.90 -29.39
C LYS A 159 5.51 -2.14 -29.61
N LYS A 160 5.12 -2.50 -30.84
CA LYS A 160 3.79 -3.03 -31.17
C LYS A 160 3.29 -3.95 -30.04
N THR A 161 2.14 -3.62 -29.46
CA THR A 161 1.47 -4.40 -28.40
C THR A 161 1.10 -5.78 -28.93
N SER A 162 2.05 -6.70 -28.90
CA SER A 162 1.81 -8.10 -29.20
C SER A 162 0.97 -8.67 -28.06
N PRO A 163 -0.10 -9.44 -28.36
CA PRO A 163 -0.96 -9.98 -27.32
C PRO A 163 -0.13 -10.84 -26.36
N VAL A 164 -0.26 -10.56 -25.06
CA VAL A 164 0.48 -11.27 -24.01
C VAL A 164 0.14 -12.76 -24.10
N PRO A 165 1.11 -13.65 -24.33
CA PRO A 165 0.86 -15.08 -24.50
C PRO A 165 0.64 -15.74 -23.13
N TRP A 166 -0.57 -15.60 -22.57
CA TRP A 166 -0.94 -16.10 -21.22
C TRP A 166 -0.57 -17.54 -20.96
N ARG A 167 -0.82 -18.43 -21.93
CA ARG A 167 -0.48 -19.84 -21.80
C ARG A 167 1.02 -20.00 -21.62
N SER A 168 1.81 -19.35 -22.47
CA SER A 168 3.27 -19.39 -22.42
C SER A 168 3.82 -18.74 -21.16
N ALA A 169 3.22 -17.64 -20.69
CA ALA A 169 3.60 -16.96 -19.45
C ALA A 169 3.33 -17.84 -18.23
N LEU A 170 2.12 -18.41 -18.12
CA LEU A 170 1.72 -19.31 -17.03
C LEU A 170 2.46 -20.66 -17.05
N THR A 171 3.01 -21.09 -18.20
CA THR A 171 3.86 -22.28 -18.28
C THR A 171 5.35 -21.97 -18.12
N SER A 172 5.73 -20.69 -17.99
CA SER A 172 7.14 -20.30 -17.92
C SER A 172 7.68 -20.42 -16.48
N LEU A 173 8.87 -21.01 -16.34
CA LEU A 173 9.56 -21.13 -15.05
C LEU A 173 9.85 -19.75 -14.40
N PRO A 174 10.28 -18.71 -15.14
CA PRO A 174 10.53 -17.40 -14.55
C PRO A 174 9.30 -16.76 -13.90
N PHE A 175 8.11 -16.96 -14.49
CA PHE A 175 6.85 -16.47 -13.90
C PHE A 175 6.59 -17.11 -12.54
N TRP A 176 6.70 -18.44 -12.42
CA TRP A 176 6.53 -19.14 -11.16
C TRP A 176 7.63 -18.79 -10.14
N ALA A 177 8.87 -18.60 -10.58
CA ALA A 177 9.96 -18.18 -9.71
C ALA A 177 9.67 -16.80 -9.09
N ILE A 178 9.22 -15.82 -9.89
CA ILE A 178 8.82 -14.50 -9.40
C ILE A 178 7.60 -14.58 -8.49
N LEU A 179 6.61 -15.42 -8.82
CA LEU A 179 5.42 -15.60 -8.00
C LEU A 179 5.76 -16.18 -6.63
N VAL A 180 6.55 -17.26 -6.58
CA VAL A 180 6.97 -17.90 -5.33
C VAL A 180 7.88 -16.98 -4.52
N ALA A 181 8.80 -16.26 -5.17
CA ALA A 181 9.65 -15.27 -4.50
C ALA A 181 8.81 -14.13 -3.91
N GLY A 182 7.83 -13.62 -4.66
CA GLY A 182 6.92 -12.57 -4.21
C GLY A 182 6.00 -13.01 -3.06
N LEU A 183 5.49 -14.24 -3.12
CA LEU A 183 4.74 -14.86 -2.03
C LEU A 183 5.60 -15.06 -0.79
N GLY A 184 6.82 -15.58 -0.95
CA GLY A 184 7.77 -15.77 0.15
C GLY A 184 8.17 -14.44 0.80
N ASN A 185 8.39 -13.40 -0.01
CA ASN A 185 8.67 -12.06 0.48
C ASN A 185 7.48 -11.47 1.27
N ASN A 186 6.26 -11.54 0.73
CA ASN A 186 5.07 -11.06 1.45
C ASN A 186 4.84 -11.85 2.73
N TRP A 187 4.93 -13.18 2.68
CA TRP A 187 4.79 -14.04 3.85
C TRP A 187 5.81 -13.68 4.92
N GLY A 188 7.11 -13.65 4.57
CA GLY A 188 8.18 -13.31 5.50
C GLY A 188 8.00 -11.92 6.11
N PHE A 189 7.59 -10.94 5.31
CA PHE A 189 7.28 -9.60 5.79
C PHE A 189 6.13 -9.59 6.80
N TYR A 190 4.99 -10.21 6.50
CA TYR A 190 3.83 -10.23 7.40
C TYR A 190 4.06 -11.08 8.66
N THR A 191 4.77 -12.21 8.55
CA THR A 191 5.18 -13.03 9.69
C THR A 191 6.07 -12.20 10.62
N LEU A 192 7.11 -11.53 10.10
CA LEU A 192 7.95 -10.67 10.93
C LEU A 192 7.12 -9.53 11.54
N LEU A 193 6.26 -8.87 10.78
CA LEU A 193 5.45 -7.76 11.28
C LEU A 193 4.48 -8.17 12.41
N THR A 194 3.92 -9.38 12.34
CA THR A 194 2.91 -9.86 13.31
C THR A 194 3.55 -10.57 14.50
N ASP A 195 4.56 -11.40 14.26
CA ASP A 195 5.13 -12.27 15.28
C ASP A 195 6.28 -11.60 16.04
N LEU A 196 6.96 -10.61 15.45
CA LEU A 196 8.05 -9.90 16.13
C LEU A 196 7.58 -9.17 17.40
N PRO A 197 6.46 -8.41 17.41
CA PRO A 197 5.95 -7.80 18.63
C PRO A 197 5.56 -8.85 19.69
N LEU A 198 4.96 -9.97 19.27
CA LEU A 198 4.59 -11.07 20.15
C LEU A 198 5.80 -11.76 20.76
N TYR A 199 6.86 -11.96 19.98
CA TYR A 199 8.11 -12.56 20.43
C TYR A 199 8.82 -11.68 21.47
N ILE A 200 8.96 -10.38 21.18
CA ILE A 200 9.57 -9.40 22.10
C ILE A 200 8.82 -9.36 23.43
N LYS A 201 7.49 -9.36 23.38
CA LYS A 201 6.65 -9.32 24.58
C LYS A 201 6.69 -10.64 25.36
N ASN A 202 6.49 -11.78 24.69
CA ASN A 202 6.24 -13.06 25.36
C ASN A 202 7.51 -13.81 25.73
N MET A 203 8.57 -13.74 24.90
CA MET A 203 9.81 -14.47 25.11
C MET A 203 10.91 -13.60 25.72
N LEU A 204 10.98 -12.33 25.30
CA LEU A 204 12.00 -11.39 25.76
C LEU A 204 11.57 -10.60 27.01
N HIS A 205 10.29 -10.66 27.39
CA HIS A 205 9.69 -9.90 28.49
C HIS A 205 10.02 -8.39 28.47
N GLN A 206 10.28 -7.85 27.29
CA GLN A 206 10.63 -6.45 27.08
C GLN A 206 9.40 -5.69 26.60
N ASP A 207 9.22 -4.48 27.12
CA ASP A 207 8.19 -3.59 26.58
C ASP A 207 8.59 -3.15 25.16
N ILE A 208 7.67 -3.30 24.21
CA ILE A 208 7.87 -2.94 22.80
C ILE A 208 8.30 -1.47 22.69
N LYS A 209 7.78 -0.60 23.56
CA LYS A 209 8.16 0.82 23.61
C LYS A 209 9.65 1.02 23.87
N SER A 210 10.24 0.23 24.77
CA SER A 210 11.67 0.29 25.11
C SER A 210 12.55 -0.15 23.94
N VAL A 211 12.15 -1.23 23.26
CA VAL A 211 12.87 -1.76 22.10
C VAL A 211 12.78 -0.82 20.90
N SER A 212 11.59 -0.29 20.60
CA SER A 212 11.39 0.69 19.53
C SER A 212 12.19 1.97 19.77
N PHE A 213 12.23 2.47 21.01
CA PHE A 213 13.05 3.63 21.39
C PHE A 213 14.55 3.36 21.23
N THR A 214 15.02 2.18 21.63
CA THR A 214 16.43 1.79 21.49
C THR A 214 16.85 1.66 20.02
N LEU A 215 16.01 1.03 19.19
CA LEU A 215 16.23 0.93 17.75
C LEU A 215 16.22 2.30 17.06
N TYR A 216 15.33 3.20 17.49
CA TYR A 216 15.31 4.58 17.00
C TYR A 216 16.63 5.31 17.32
N ILE A 217 17.15 5.21 18.54
CA ILE A 217 18.44 5.80 18.92
C ILE A 217 19.60 5.17 18.13
N LEU A 218 19.56 3.87 17.87
CA LEU A 218 20.61 3.16 17.13
C LEU A 218 20.64 3.52 15.64
N THR A 219 19.49 3.91 15.07
CA THR A 219 19.35 4.26 13.65
C THR A 219 19.60 5.75 13.36
N LEU A 220 19.60 6.60 14.39
CA LEU A 220 20.06 7.98 14.24
C LEU A 220 21.56 7.99 13.89
N PRO A 221 21.99 8.86 12.96
CA PRO A 221 23.41 9.02 12.60
C PRO A 221 24.12 9.79 13.70
N LEU A 222 24.27 9.17 14.86
CA LEU A 222 25.00 9.72 15.99
C LEU A 222 26.46 9.26 15.92
N PRO A 223 27.40 10.05 16.48
CA PRO A 223 28.79 9.66 16.50
C PRO A 223 29.01 8.39 17.37
N PRO A 224 29.98 7.52 17.04
CA PRO A 224 30.07 6.15 17.57
C PRO A 224 30.16 6.04 19.10
N HIS A 225 30.55 7.10 19.80
CA HIS A 225 30.67 7.13 21.26
C HIS A 225 29.32 7.20 21.99
N THR A 226 28.26 7.72 21.39
CA THR A 226 26.93 7.78 22.03
C THR A 226 26.21 6.43 22.02
N HIS A 227 26.50 5.56 21.04
CA HIS A 227 25.93 4.22 20.96
C HIS A 227 26.39 3.31 22.11
N ILE A 228 27.61 3.54 22.64
CA ILE A 228 28.15 2.78 23.79
C ILE A 228 27.37 3.10 25.07
N HIS A 229 27.01 4.38 25.27
CA HIS A 229 26.20 4.82 26.41
C HIS A 229 24.75 4.34 26.35
N ALA A 230 24.13 4.31 25.15
CA ALA A 230 22.78 3.76 24.99
C ALA A 230 22.74 2.25 25.32
N ARG A 231 23.80 1.52 24.97
CA ARG A 231 23.93 0.08 25.23
C ARG A 231 24.18 -0.26 26.70
N SER A 232 24.80 0.66 27.47
CA SER A 232 25.01 0.47 28.92
C SER A 232 23.74 0.78 29.74
N ILE A 233 22.93 1.75 29.32
CA ILE A 233 21.64 2.07 29.98
C ILE A 233 20.66 0.89 29.86
N THR A 234 20.65 0.20 28.72
CA THR A 234 19.78 -0.97 28.49
C THR A 234 20.22 -2.21 29.29
N THR A 235 21.52 -2.44 29.48
CA THR A 235 22.00 -3.53 30.35
C THR A 235 21.78 -3.26 31.83
N VAL A 236 21.93 -2.02 32.30
CA VAL A 236 21.70 -1.64 33.71
C VAL A 236 20.24 -1.81 34.13
N ASN A 237 19.29 -1.57 33.22
CA ASN A 237 17.86 -1.77 33.51
C ASN A 237 17.48 -3.26 33.59
N ASN A 238 18.18 -4.14 32.87
CA ASN A 238 17.96 -5.59 32.95
C ASN A 238 18.59 -6.22 34.20
N SER A 239 19.73 -5.72 34.68
CA SER A 239 20.37 -6.24 35.91
C SER A 239 19.59 -5.91 37.18
N SER A 240 18.91 -4.76 37.21
CA SER A 240 18.05 -4.35 38.33
C SER A 240 16.74 -5.14 38.39
N ILE A 241 16.20 -5.58 37.26
CA ILE A 241 15.05 -6.50 37.21
C ILE A 241 15.43 -7.92 37.67
N LEU A 242 16.62 -8.40 37.31
CA LEU A 242 17.12 -9.71 37.77
C LEU A 242 17.43 -9.75 39.28
N GLN A 243 17.86 -8.63 39.87
CA GLN A 243 18.02 -8.52 41.34
C GLN A 243 16.70 -8.41 42.11
N ALA A 244 15.60 -8.01 41.47
CA ALA A 244 14.27 -7.97 42.07
C ALA A 244 13.56 -9.33 42.06
N LEU A 245 14.12 -10.33 41.36
CA LEU A 245 13.58 -11.69 41.21
C LEU A 245 14.43 -12.77 41.91
N SER A 246 15.46 -12.37 42.66
CA SER A 246 16.25 -13.22 43.56
C SER A 246 15.95 -12.88 45.01
#